data_AF-C5RZ69-F1
#
_entry.id   AF-C5RZ69-F1
#
_cell.length_a   1.000
_cell.length_b   1.000
_cell.length_c   1.000
_cell.angle_alpha   90.00
_cell.angle_beta   90.00
_cell.angle_gamma   90.00
#
_symmetry.space_group_name_H-M   'P 1'
#
loop_
_entity.id
_entity.type
_entity.pdbx_description
1 polymer ?
#
loop_
_entity_poly.entity_id
_entity_poly.type
_entity_poly.pdbx_seq_one_letter_code
_entity_poly.pdbx_strand_id
1 'polypeptide(L)'
;MYGREIREAFAIAYARRGNATKALIQVLGKERASKMQPHTLRAKASTLLNDYRAVAIIEQEKSAMLKRGDYLPRYRLRTYRADLGAGIPEANQQAKERKEKIEQGFQELKLLLMKLNDVFMERMALLAELRADYLKFKKKIPQ
;
A
#
# COMPACT_ATOMS: atom_id res chain seq x y z
N MET A 1 32.10 10.11 4.57
CA MET A 1 30.75 10.18 3.97
C MET A 1 30.15 8.77 3.92
N TYR A 2 28.84 8.62 4.02
CA TYR A 2 28.19 7.33 3.77
C TYR A 2 28.35 6.92 2.30
N GLY A 3 28.47 5.61 2.06
CA GLY A 3 28.54 5.05 0.71
C GLY A 3 27.26 5.29 -0.10
N ARG A 4 27.36 5.14 -1.42
CA ARG A 4 26.25 5.34 -2.37
C ARG A 4 24.99 4.56 -2.00
N GLU A 5 25.15 3.30 -1.63
CA GLU A 5 24.05 2.39 -1.25
C GLU A 5 23.26 2.90 -0.04
N ILE A 6 23.95 3.33 1.02
CA ILE A 6 23.30 3.86 2.23
C ILE A 6 22.54 5.14 1.89
N ARG A 7 23.08 5.97 1.01
CA ARG A 7 22.41 7.21 0.57
C ARG A 7 21.14 6.90 -0.21
N GLU A 8 21.19 5.99 -1.17
CA GLU A 8 20.04 5.56 -1.98
C GLU A 8 18.96 4.92 -1.10
N ALA A 9 19.34 3.98 -0.24
CA ALA A 9 18.43 3.33 0.70
C ALA A 9 17.80 4.35 1.68
N PHE A 10 18.59 5.33 2.15
CA PHE A 10 18.09 6.39 3.02
C PHE A 10 17.08 7.29 2.30
N ALA A 11 17.36 7.70 1.07
CA ALA A 11 16.48 8.54 0.28
C ALA A 11 15.11 7.88 0.06
N ILE A 12 15.11 6.61 -0.35
CA ILE A 12 13.89 5.82 -0.54
C ILE A 12 13.14 5.65 0.79
N ALA A 13 13.83 5.31 1.88
CA ALA A 13 13.23 5.16 3.20
C ALA A 13 12.63 6.48 3.71
N TYR A 14 13.28 7.61 3.46
CA TYR A 14 12.77 8.93 3.83
C TYR A 14 11.54 9.31 3.01
N ALA A 15 11.55 9.09 1.70
CA ALA A 15 10.41 9.35 0.82
C ALA A 15 9.14 8.63 1.33
N ARG A 16 9.28 7.40 1.83
CA ARG A 16 8.15 6.58 2.32
C ARG A 16 7.72 6.89 3.76
N ARG A 17 8.63 7.36 4.63
CA ARG A 17 8.33 7.59 6.06
C ARG A 17 8.15 9.05 6.46
N GLY A 18 8.71 9.99 5.71
CA GLY A 18 8.70 11.41 6.05
C GLY A 18 9.53 11.81 7.27
N ASN A 19 10.37 10.93 7.83
CA ASN A 19 11.18 11.23 9.01
C ASN A 19 12.61 10.72 8.86
N ALA A 20 13.58 11.65 8.83
CA ALA A 20 14.98 11.36 8.53
C ALA A 20 15.63 10.43 9.57
N THR A 21 15.38 10.65 10.86
CA THR A 21 15.93 9.79 11.91
C THR A 21 15.37 8.36 11.79
N LYS A 22 14.05 8.22 11.58
CA LYS A 22 13.43 6.89 11.39
C LYS A 22 13.87 6.21 10.09
N ALA A 23 14.13 6.97 9.03
CA ALA A 23 14.66 6.45 7.78
C ALA A 23 16.10 5.92 7.98
N LEU A 24 16.95 6.69 8.67
CA LEU A 24 18.32 6.26 8.95
C LEU A 24 18.36 5.01 9.84
N ILE A 25 17.50 4.91 10.87
CA ILE A 25 17.39 3.71 11.71
C ILE A 25 17.03 2.48 10.88
N GLN A 26 16.13 2.63 9.90
CA GLN A 26 15.74 1.52 9.03
C GLN A 26 16.90 1.02 8.17
N VAL A 27 17.66 1.94 7.59
CA VAL A 27 18.80 1.60 6.71
C VAL A 27 19.96 0.99 7.50
N LEU A 28 20.25 1.52 8.68
CA LEU A 28 21.35 1.01 9.52
C LEU A 28 20.98 -0.28 10.26
N GLY A 29 19.68 -0.54 10.48
CA GLY A 29 19.20 -1.60 11.35
C GLY A 29 19.25 -1.21 12.83
N LYS A 30 18.45 -1.91 13.66
CA LYS A 30 18.29 -1.60 15.09
C LYS A 30 19.61 -1.67 15.86
N GLU A 31 20.46 -2.66 15.56
CA GLU A 31 21.72 -2.88 16.28
C GLU A 31 22.76 -1.79 16.06
N ARG A 32 22.90 -1.30 14.81
CA ARG A 32 23.85 -0.21 14.53
C ARG A 32 23.31 1.12 14.98
N ALA A 33 21.99 1.33 14.88
CA ALA A 33 21.36 2.56 15.33
C ALA A 33 21.37 2.70 16.85
N SER A 34 21.19 1.61 17.61
CA SER A 34 21.20 1.64 19.09
C SER A 34 22.56 1.98 19.68
N LYS A 35 23.65 1.65 18.96
CA LYS A 35 25.03 2.02 19.34
C LYS A 35 25.33 3.51 19.13
N MET A 36 24.47 4.27 18.44
CA MET A 36 24.66 5.69 18.20
C MET A 36 23.92 6.54 19.23
N GLN A 37 24.57 7.61 19.68
CA GLN A 37 23.89 8.61 20.50
C GLN A 37 22.77 9.30 19.69
N PRO A 38 21.62 9.65 20.31
CA PRO A 38 20.49 10.24 19.61
C PRO A 38 20.84 11.51 18.83
N HIS A 39 21.69 12.37 19.39
CA HIS A 39 22.11 13.62 18.73
C HIS A 39 22.98 13.34 17.49
N THR A 40 23.88 12.35 17.56
CA THR A 40 24.72 11.92 16.43
C THR A 40 23.87 11.34 15.30
N LEU A 41 22.88 10.52 15.64
CA LEU A 41 21.96 9.94 14.68
C LEU A 41 21.14 11.02 13.96
N ARG A 42 20.65 12.02 14.69
CA ARG A 42 19.95 13.18 14.11
C ARG A 42 20.86 13.99 13.19
N ALA A 43 22.09 14.28 13.62
CA ALA A 43 23.06 15.02 12.81
C ALA A 43 23.34 14.30 11.49
N LYS A 44 23.65 13.00 11.55
CA LYS A 44 23.88 12.15 10.36
C LYS A 44 22.69 12.08 9.42
N ALA A 45 21.49 11.92 9.96
CA ALA A 45 20.26 11.92 9.18
C ALA A 45 20.03 13.27 8.50
N SER A 46 20.32 14.38 9.19
CA SER A 46 20.28 15.74 8.63
C SER A 46 21.29 15.88 7.49
N THR A 47 22.54 15.44 7.67
CA THR A 47 23.56 15.47 6.61
C THR A 47 23.12 14.71 5.37
N LEU A 48 22.58 13.50 5.52
CA LEU A 48 22.09 12.70 4.41
C LEU A 48 20.87 13.32 3.73
N LEU A 49 19.95 13.87 4.53
CA LEU A 49 18.81 14.58 3.99
C LEU A 49 19.29 15.74 3.13
N ASN A 50 20.28 16.49 3.60
CA ASN A 50 20.75 17.72 2.94
C ASN A 50 21.66 17.48 1.72
N ASP A 51 22.11 16.24 1.49
CA ASP A 51 22.89 15.85 0.31
C ASP A 51 22.07 15.99 -0.98
N TYR A 52 22.57 16.76 -1.96
CA TYR A 52 21.88 17.00 -3.22
C TYR A 52 21.56 15.71 -4.00
N ARG A 53 22.41 14.68 -3.88
CA ARG A 53 22.19 13.39 -4.54
C ARG A 53 21.01 12.65 -3.90
N ALA A 54 20.91 12.71 -2.57
CA ALA A 54 19.79 12.11 -1.84
C ALA A 54 18.49 12.85 -2.14
N VAL A 55 18.53 14.18 -2.28
CA VAL A 55 17.37 15.01 -2.66
C VAL A 55 16.78 14.55 -3.99
N ALA A 56 17.62 14.38 -5.02
CA ALA A 56 17.15 13.97 -6.34
C ALA A 56 16.40 12.63 -6.29
N ILE A 57 16.93 11.66 -5.53
CA ILE A 57 16.32 10.34 -5.35
C ILE A 57 15.00 10.45 -4.57
N ILE A 58 14.94 11.31 -3.54
CA ILE A 58 13.70 11.53 -2.76
C ILE A 58 12.58 12.04 -3.67
N GLU A 59 12.84 13.05 -4.51
CA GLU A 59 11.84 13.60 -5.42
C GLU A 59 11.42 12.61 -6.49
N GLN A 60 12.37 11.82 -7.02
CA GLN A 60 12.06 10.74 -7.95
C GLN A 60 11.12 9.70 -7.31
N GLU A 61 11.43 9.21 -6.11
CA GLU A 61 10.58 8.21 -5.42
C GLU A 61 9.20 8.79 -5.06
N LYS A 62 9.12 10.05 -4.62
CA LYS A 62 7.83 10.74 -4.40
C LYS A 62 6.98 10.75 -5.67
N SER A 63 7.56 11.14 -6.80
CA SER A 63 6.85 11.16 -8.08
C SER A 63 6.38 9.77 -8.50
N ALA A 64 7.18 8.73 -8.22
CA ALA A 64 6.81 7.34 -8.48
C ALA A 64 5.69 6.86 -7.56
N MET A 65 5.70 7.24 -6.28
CA MET A 65 4.60 6.99 -5.33
C MET A 65 3.30 7.65 -5.81
N LEU A 66 3.35 8.91 -6.24
CA LEU A 66 2.19 9.61 -6.79
C LEU A 66 1.64 8.92 -8.05
N LYS A 67 2.51 8.51 -8.98
CA LYS A 67 2.11 7.78 -10.19
C LYS A 67 1.43 6.44 -9.85
N ARG A 68 1.92 5.75 -8.83
CA ARG A 68 1.29 4.52 -8.29
C ARG A 68 -0.03 4.79 -7.57
N GLY A 69 -0.27 6.03 -7.13
CA GLY A 69 -1.38 6.39 -6.26
C GLY A 69 -1.13 6.06 -4.78
N ASP A 70 0.13 5.87 -4.39
CA ASP A 70 0.52 5.67 -3.00
C ASP A 70 0.36 6.97 -2.19
N TYR A 71 0.08 6.83 -0.90
CA TYR A 71 0.00 7.96 0.03
C TYR A 71 1.39 8.56 0.30
N LEU A 72 1.51 9.88 0.20
CA LEU A 72 2.72 10.60 0.61
C LEU A 72 2.67 10.92 2.11
N PRO A 73 3.65 10.47 2.92
CA PRO A 73 3.69 10.78 4.33
C PRO A 73 3.86 12.28 4.57
N ARG A 74 3.45 12.74 5.75
CA ARG A 74 3.82 14.10 6.19
C ARG A 74 5.33 14.17 6.41
N TYR A 75 6.03 14.87 5.52
CA TYR A 75 7.47 15.08 5.64
C TYR A 75 7.76 16.03 6.80
N ARG A 76 8.59 15.58 7.75
CA ARG A 76 9.27 16.48 8.69
C ARG A 76 10.29 17.27 7.89
N LEU A 77 9.99 18.56 7.75
CA LEU A 77 10.71 19.49 6.91
C LEU A 77 12.18 19.59 7.31
N ARG A 78 12.99 19.97 6.32
CA ARG A 78 14.30 20.55 6.56
C ARG A 78 14.09 21.93 7.15
N THR A 79 14.99 22.37 8.01
CA THR A 79 15.00 23.74 8.54
C THR A 79 15.05 24.83 7.47
N TYR A 80 15.36 24.50 6.20
CA TYR A 80 15.60 25.47 5.12
C TYR A 80 14.83 25.21 3.81
N ARG A 81 13.92 24.22 3.73
CA ARG A 81 13.14 23.91 2.51
C ARG A 81 11.67 23.64 2.83
N ALA A 82 10.88 24.72 2.83
CA ALA A 82 9.42 24.70 3.01
C ALA A 82 8.66 24.37 1.71
N ASP A 83 9.33 24.51 0.56
CA ASP A 83 8.85 24.19 -0.80
C ASP A 83 8.40 22.73 -0.97
N LEU A 84 9.03 21.81 -0.24
CA LEU A 84 8.74 20.37 -0.33
C LEU A 84 7.42 19.92 0.31
N GLY A 85 6.70 20.82 0.99
CA GLY A 85 5.41 20.56 1.64
C GLY A 85 4.17 20.90 0.80
N ALA A 86 4.33 21.67 -0.27
CA ALA A 86 3.23 22.11 -1.11
C ALA A 86 2.72 20.94 -1.99
N GLY A 87 1.40 20.69 -2.00
CA GLY A 87 0.76 19.65 -2.82
C GLY A 87 0.51 18.29 -2.16
N ILE A 88 1.04 18.05 -0.95
CA ILE A 88 0.78 16.81 -0.18
C ILE A 88 -0.71 16.60 0.15
N PRO A 89 -1.51 17.62 0.52
CA PRO A 89 -2.92 17.43 0.88
C PRO A 89 -3.77 16.91 -0.28
N GLU A 90 -3.60 17.47 -1.48
CA GLU A 90 -4.38 17.12 -2.67
C GLU A 90 -4.05 15.71 -3.18
N ALA A 91 -2.76 15.39 -3.28
CA ALA A 91 -2.32 14.05 -3.66
C ALA A 91 -2.85 12.96 -2.70
N ASN A 92 -2.87 13.26 -1.41
CA ASN A 92 -3.35 12.33 -0.39
C ASN A 92 -4.88 12.16 -0.42
N GLN A 93 -5.63 13.21 -0.75
CA GLN A 93 -7.07 13.11 -1.00
C GLN A 93 -7.36 12.20 -2.20
N GLN A 94 -6.66 12.41 -3.32
CA GLN A 94 -6.81 11.56 -4.51
C GLN A 94 -6.48 10.09 -4.23
N ALA A 95 -5.41 9.82 -3.46
CA ALA A 95 -5.05 8.46 -3.05
C ALA A 95 -6.14 7.83 -2.18
N LYS A 96 -6.73 8.59 -1.25
CA LYS A 96 -7.83 8.14 -0.38
C LYS A 96 -9.08 7.80 -1.20
N GLU A 97 -9.49 8.68 -2.10
CA GLU A 97 -10.64 8.45 -2.98
C GLU A 97 -10.46 7.21 -3.87
N ARG A 98 -9.26 6.99 -4.41
CA ARG A 98 -8.94 5.78 -5.19
C ARG A 98 -9.07 4.52 -4.34
N LYS A 99 -8.54 4.53 -3.11
CA LYS A 99 -8.65 3.39 -2.19
C LYS A 99 -10.10 3.09 -1.83
N GLU A 100 -10.89 4.12 -1.55
CA GLU A 100 -12.32 4.00 -1.24
C GLU A 100 -13.09 3.42 -2.44
N LYS A 101 -12.82 3.86 -3.68
CA LYS A 101 -13.41 3.28 -4.90
C LYS A 101 -13.06 1.81 -5.10
N ILE A 102 -11.81 1.43 -4.83
CA ILE A 102 -11.37 0.02 -4.91
C ILE A 102 -12.10 -0.83 -3.86
N GLU A 103 -12.21 -0.34 -2.63
CA GLU A 103 -12.92 -1.03 -1.55
C GLU A 103 -14.41 -1.20 -1.89
N GLN A 104 -15.06 -0.16 -2.41
CA GLN A 104 -16.45 -0.22 -2.89
C GLN A 104 -16.61 -1.28 -4.00
N GLY A 105 -15.75 -1.26 -5.02
CA GLY A 105 -15.79 -2.26 -6.09
C GLY A 105 -15.62 -3.69 -5.57
N PHE A 106 -14.78 -3.90 -4.55
CA PHE A 106 -14.61 -5.22 -3.93
C PHE A 106 -15.86 -5.67 -3.16
N GLN A 107 -16.56 -4.75 -2.49
CA GLN A 107 -17.83 -5.05 -1.82
C GLN A 107 -18.92 -5.41 -2.83
N GLU A 108 -19.00 -4.68 -3.94
CA GLU A 108 -19.94 -4.97 -5.04
C GLU A 108 -19.69 -6.35 -5.65
N LEU A 109 -18.43 -6.68 -5.94
CA LEU A 109 -18.04 -8.00 -6.44
C LEU A 109 -18.42 -9.12 -5.47
N LYS A 110 -18.20 -8.91 -4.16
CA LYS A 110 -18.60 -9.87 -3.13
C LYS A 110 -20.12 -10.09 -3.11
N LEU A 111 -20.90 -9.02 -3.23
CA LEU A 111 -22.36 -9.10 -3.28
C LEU A 111 -22.83 -9.88 -4.52
N LEU A 112 -22.23 -9.61 -5.69
CA LEU A 112 -22.53 -10.33 -6.93
C LEU A 112 -22.19 -11.81 -6.83
N LEU A 113 -21.06 -12.15 -6.19
CA LEU A 113 -20.67 -13.54 -5.94
C LEU A 113 -21.71 -14.25 -5.05
N MET A 114 -22.20 -13.60 -3.99
CA MET A 114 -23.24 -14.17 -3.14
C MET A 114 -24.53 -14.44 -3.93
N LYS A 115 -25.00 -13.45 -4.71
CA LYS A 115 -26.18 -13.62 -5.56
C LYS A 115 -26.02 -14.74 -6.58
N LEU A 116 -24.84 -14.87 -7.19
CA LEU A 116 -24.54 -15.94 -8.15
C LEU A 116 -24.60 -17.31 -7.47
N ASN A 117 -24.05 -17.42 -6.26
CA ASN A 117 -24.12 -18.65 -5.47
C ASN A 117 -25.56 -19.01 -5.11
N ASP A 118 -26.39 -18.03 -4.73
CA ASP A 118 -27.80 -18.26 -4.42
C ASP A 118 -28.55 -18.85 -5.63
N VAL A 119 -28.40 -18.22 -6.81
CA VAL A 119 -28.99 -18.71 -8.06
C VAL A 119 -28.48 -20.11 -8.41
N PHE A 120 -27.19 -20.38 -8.20
CA PHE A 120 -26.62 -21.71 -8.43
C PHE A 120 -27.27 -22.75 -7.51
N MET A 121 -27.45 -22.44 -6.22
CA MET A 121 -28.09 -23.35 -5.27
C MET A 121 -29.56 -23.61 -5.61
N GLU A 122 -30.30 -22.58 -6.01
CA GLU A 122 -31.69 -22.72 -6.49
C GLU A 122 -31.79 -23.66 -7.70
N ARG A 123 -30.90 -23.49 -8.69
CA ARG A 123 -30.84 -24.35 -9.87
C ARG A 123 -30.49 -25.79 -9.50
N MET A 124 -29.57 -26.00 -8.58
CA MET A 124 -29.19 -27.34 -8.10
C MET A 124 -30.32 -28.03 -7.34
N ALA A 125 -31.09 -27.28 -6.54
CA ALA A 125 -32.27 -27.81 -5.87
C ALA A 125 -33.33 -28.29 -6.87
N LEU A 126 -33.65 -27.46 -7.88
CA LEU A 126 -34.57 -27.84 -8.95
C LEU A 126 -34.11 -29.09 -9.72
N LEU A 127 -32.82 -29.20 -10.03
CA LEU A 127 -32.26 -30.39 -10.67
C LEU A 127 -32.38 -31.65 -9.79
N ALA A 128 -32.21 -31.49 -8.47
CA ALA A 128 -32.38 -32.59 -7.52
C ALA A 128 -33.84 -33.07 -7.45
N GLU A 129 -34.80 -32.14 -7.46
CA GLU A 129 -36.23 -32.44 -7.52
C GLU A 129 -36.61 -33.17 -8.81
N LEU A 130 -36.20 -32.63 -9.97
CA LEU A 130 -36.41 -33.28 -11.27
C LEU A 130 -35.82 -34.69 -11.32
N ARG A 131 -34.62 -34.88 -10.75
CA ARG A 131 -33.99 -36.19 -10.65
C ARG A 131 -34.80 -37.14 -9.76
N ALA A 132 -35.30 -36.67 -8.63
CA ALA A 132 -36.12 -37.47 -7.73
C ALA A 132 -37.42 -37.93 -8.41
N ASP A 133 -38.09 -37.03 -9.14
CA ASP A 133 -39.33 -37.35 -9.85
C ASP A 133 -39.10 -38.28 -11.04
N TYR A 134 -38.01 -38.10 -11.79
CA TYR A 134 -37.60 -39.04 -12.84
C TYR A 134 -37.37 -40.45 -12.28
N LEU A 135 -36.70 -40.57 -11.12
CA LEU A 135 -36.48 -41.87 -10.47
C LEU A 135 -37.78 -42.52 -9.99
N LYS A 136 -38.75 -41.73 -9.49
CA LYS A 136 -40.09 -42.23 -9.15
C LYS A 136 -40.84 -42.72 -10.39
N PHE A 137 -40.78 -41.99 -11.49
CA PHE A 137 -41.42 -42.38 -12.76
C PHE A 137 -40.81 -43.67 -13.32
N LYS A 138 -39.48 -43.77 -13.36
CA LYS A 138 -38.76 -44.97 -13.83
C LYS A 138 -39.12 -46.23 -13.02
N LYS A 139 -39.37 -46.11 -11.71
CA LYS A 139 -39.80 -47.23 -10.86
C LYS A 139 -41.24 -47.70 -11.09
N LYS A 140 -42.09 -46.88 -11.72
CA LYS A 140 -43.51 -47.18 -11.99
C LYS A 140 -43.76 -47.80 -13.36
N ILE A 141 -42.75 -47.89 -14.23
CA ILE A 141 -42.86 -48.58 -15.52
C ILE A 141 -42.60 -50.08 -15.28
N PRO A 142 -43.60 -50.98 -15.40
CA PRO A 142 -43.34 -52.41 -15.40
C PRO A 142 -42.53 -52.77 -16.65
N GLN A 143 -41.51 -53.63 -16.49
CA GLN A 143 -40.80 -54.26 -17.62
C GLN A 143 -41.72 -55.23 -18.35
#